data_AF-A0A9D0X8M9-F1
#
_entry.id   AF-A0A9D0X8M9-F1
#
_cell.length_a   1.000
_cell.length_b   1.000
_cell.length_c   1.000
_cell.angle_alpha   90.00
_cell.angle_beta   90.00
_cell.angle_gamma   90.00
#
_symmetry.space_group_name_H-M   'P 1'
#
loop_
_entity.id
_entity.type
_entity.pdbx_description
1 polymer ?
#
loop_
_entity_poly.entity_id
_entity_poly.type
_entity_poly.pdbx_seq_one_letter_code
_entity_poly.pdbx_strand_id
1 'polypeptide(L)'
;MTERESMTVDVVIVGAGPAGLSAAIRLKQLARNGGGDLSVMVLEKGAEVGAHILSGAVIDPSALSDLIPDWQEKGAPLTTRVTSDRFAFLTAKGMFSVPRPFLPPMLSNKGNYIASLGHLTRWLAEQAEALGVDIFPGFAATELLFDE
;
A
#
# COMPACT_ATOMS: atom_id res chain seq x y z
N MET A 1 24.17 8.27 -29.00
CA MET A 1 23.25 7.87 -27.92
C MET A 1 22.34 6.81 -28.49
N THR A 2 22.21 5.68 -27.81
CA THR A 2 21.20 4.67 -28.14
C THR A 2 19.82 5.30 -27.91
N GLU A 3 18.94 5.17 -28.90
CA GLU A 3 17.55 5.60 -28.80
C GLU A 3 16.85 4.74 -27.73
N ARG A 4 16.19 5.38 -26.77
CA ARG A 4 15.42 4.68 -25.72
C ARG A 4 13.99 4.49 -26.23
N GLU A 5 13.41 3.32 -26.02
CA GLU A 5 11.98 3.11 -26.30
C GLU A 5 11.12 4.00 -25.41
N SER A 6 10.05 4.56 -25.97
CA SER A 6 9.11 5.45 -25.30
C SER A 6 7.69 4.91 -25.36
N MET A 7 6.92 5.12 -24.31
CA MET A 7 5.53 4.72 -24.21
C MET A 7 4.71 5.88 -23.63
N THR A 8 3.59 6.19 -24.25
CA THR A 8 2.69 7.25 -23.80
C THR A 8 1.66 6.66 -22.84
N VAL A 9 1.50 7.30 -21.68
CA VAL A 9 0.42 7.02 -20.72
C VAL A 9 -0.08 8.33 -20.10
N ASP A 10 -1.29 8.32 -19.57
CA ASP A 10 -1.89 9.50 -18.94
C ASP A 10 -1.31 9.75 -17.55
N VAL A 11 -1.03 8.68 -16.80
CA VAL A 11 -0.46 8.76 -15.44
C VAL A 11 0.63 7.71 -15.26
N VAL A 12 1.83 8.16 -14.86
CA VAL A 12 2.90 7.30 -14.35
C VAL A 12 3.00 7.45 -12.84
N ILE A 13 3.02 6.33 -12.13
CA ILE A 13 3.23 6.25 -10.67
C ILE A 13 4.53 5.50 -10.43
N VAL A 14 5.42 6.11 -9.65
CA VAL A 14 6.70 5.49 -9.27
C VAL A 14 6.57 4.86 -7.89
N GLY A 15 6.59 3.53 -7.84
CA GLY A 15 6.54 2.70 -6.65
C GLY A 15 5.20 1.99 -6.47
N ALA A 16 5.21 0.66 -6.50
CA ALA A 16 4.05 -0.19 -6.19
C ALA A 16 3.93 -0.46 -4.69
N GLY A 17 4.06 0.59 -3.87
CA GLY A 17 3.72 0.52 -2.44
C GLY A 17 2.23 0.74 -2.19
N PRO A 18 1.76 0.68 -0.93
CA PRO A 18 0.35 0.91 -0.61
C PRO A 18 -0.17 2.23 -1.17
N ALA A 19 0.59 3.32 -1.05
CA ALA A 19 0.19 4.63 -1.56
C ALA A 19 0.05 4.65 -3.10
N GLY A 20 1.05 4.15 -3.82
CA GLY A 20 1.03 4.14 -5.29
C GLY A 20 -0.08 3.27 -5.85
N LEU A 21 -0.27 2.07 -5.29
CA LEU A 21 -1.34 1.17 -5.68
C LEU A 21 -2.72 1.74 -5.33
N SER A 22 -2.88 2.36 -4.15
CA SER A 22 -4.13 3.04 -3.79
C SER A 22 -4.46 4.18 -4.74
N ALA A 23 -3.47 4.98 -5.14
CA ALA A 23 -3.66 6.03 -6.14
C ALA A 23 -4.07 5.45 -7.49
N ALA A 24 -3.38 4.41 -7.97
CA ALA A 24 -3.69 3.74 -9.23
C ALA A 24 -5.13 3.19 -9.27
N ILE A 25 -5.52 2.47 -8.21
CA ILE A 25 -6.87 1.92 -8.04
C ILE A 25 -7.91 3.04 -8.07
N ARG A 26 -7.71 4.10 -7.28
CA ARG A 26 -8.68 5.20 -7.21
C ARG A 26 -8.79 5.95 -8.54
N LEU A 27 -7.69 6.14 -9.26
CA LEU A 27 -7.70 6.75 -10.59
C LEU A 27 -8.52 5.93 -11.59
N LYS A 28 -8.31 4.60 -11.67
CA LYS A 28 -9.13 3.75 -12.56
C LYS A 28 -10.60 3.70 -12.12
N GLN A 29 -10.89 3.67 -10.82
CA GLN A 29 -12.26 3.75 -10.31
C GLN A 29 -12.96 5.05 -10.74
N LEU A 30 -12.28 6.19 -10.61
CA LEU A 30 -12.82 7.50 -11.00
C LEU A 30 -13.03 7.62 -12.50
N ALA A 31 -12.06 7.18 -13.31
CA ALA A 31 -12.17 7.17 -14.77
C ALA A 31 -13.38 6.35 -15.23
N ARG A 32 -13.53 5.12 -14.71
CA ARG A 32 -14.66 4.24 -15.03
C ARG A 32 -16.01 4.86 -14.65
N ASN A 33 -16.09 5.49 -13.47
CA ASN A 33 -17.33 6.15 -13.03
C ASN A 33 -17.68 7.39 -13.86
N GLY A 34 -16.66 8.08 -14.40
CA GLY A 34 -16.83 9.22 -15.30
C GLY A 34 -17.11 8.83 -16.76
N GLY A 35 -17.14 7.53 -17.09
CA GLY A 35 -17.32 7.03 -18.47
C GLY A 35 -16.11 7.19 -19.37
N GLY A 36 -14.93 7.48 -18.80
CA GLY A 36 -13.67 7.58 -19.52
C GLY A 36 -12.82 6.33 -19.38
N ASP A 37 -11.73 6.29 -20.15
CA ASP A 37 -10.61 5.38 -19.92
C ASP A 37 -9.36 6.21 -19.62
N LEU A 38 -8.54 5.70 -18.70
CA LEU A 38 -7.32 6.34 -18.25
C LEU A 38 -6.22 5.29 -18.20
N SER A 39 -5.16 5.49 -18.97
CA SER A 39 -3.98 4.64 -18.94
C SER A 39 -3.12 5.00 -17.72
N VAL A 40 -2.97 4.03 -16.80
CA VAL A 40 -2.23 4.22 -15.54
C VAL A 40 -1.14 3.17 -15.47
N MET A 41 0.09 3.64 -15.36
CA MET A 41 1.29 2.82 -15.25
C MET A 41 1.90 2.92 -13.87
N VAL A 42 2.31 1.80 -13.29
CA VAL A 42 3.05 1.74 -12.03
C VAL A 42 4.42 1.11 -12.28
N LEU A 43 5.49 1.84 -12.01
CA LEU A 43 6.86 1.32 -12.07
C LEU A 43 7.30 0.86 -10.68
N GLU A 44 7.79 -0.37 -10.54
CA GLU A 44 8.29 -0.91 -9.27
C GLU A 44 9.71 -1.45 -9.44
N LYS A 45 10.59 -1.06 -8.52
CA LYS A 45 12.00 -1.48 -8.54
C LYS A 45 12.19 -2.95 -8.14
N GLY A 46 11.39 -3.44 -7.19
CA GLY A 46 11.43 -4.82 -6.73
C GLY A 46 11.14 -5.79 -7.86
N ALA A 47 11.79 -6.95 -7.85
CA ALA A 47 11.58 -8.00 -8.85
C ALA A 47 10.12 -8.50 -8.89
N GLU A 48 9.38 -8.31 -7.79
CA GLU A 48 7.95 -8.49 -7.67
C GLU A 48 7.39 -7.40 -6.74
N VAL A 49 6.10 -7.10 -6.86
CA VAL A 49 5.42 -6.20 -5.92
C VAL A 49 5.50 -6.78 -4.51
N GLY A 50 5.85 -5.93 -3.54
CA GLY A 50 6.02 -6.36 -2.15
C GLY A 50 7.43 -6.81 -1.78
N ALA A 51 8.33 -7.08 -2.73
CA ALA A 51 9.70 -7.56 -2.45
C ALA A 51 10.52 -6.57 -1.61
N HIS A 52 10.28 -5.27 -1.78
CA HIS A 52 10.96 -4.20 -1.03
C HIS A 52 10.08 -3.58 0.07
N ILE A 53 8.91 -4.15 0.35
CA ILE A 53 8.04 -3.66 1.42
C ILE A 53 8.49 -4.26 2.76
N LEU A 54 8.86 -3.37 3.69
CA LEU A 54 9.26 -3.75 5.04
C LEU A 54 8.46 -2.95 6.07
N SER A 55 7.71 -3.63 6.93
CA SER A 55 6.98 -3.02 8.04
C SER A 55 6.60 -4.07 9.08
N GLY A 56 6.56 -3.69 10.36
CA GLY A 56 5.99 -4.51 11.46
C GLY A 56 4.46 -4.37 11.58
N ALA A 57 3.78 -4.17 10.46
CA ALA A 57 2.54 -3.40 10.35
C ALA A 57 1.41 -3.78 11.33
N VAL A 58 0.90 -2.73 11.98
CA VAL A 58 -0.46 -2.68 12.51
C VAL A 58 -1.26 -1.73 11.62
N ILE A 59 -2.33 -2.23 11.03
CA ILE A 59 -3.04 -1.58 9.93
C ILE A 59 -4.42 -1.14 10.41
N ASP A 60 -4.67 0.16 10.32
CA ASP A 60 -6.01 0.73 10.39
C ASP A 60 -6.75 0.46 9.07
N PRO A 61 -7.88 -0.27 9.10
CA PRO A 61 -8.59 -0.65 7.89
C PRO A 61 -9.43 0.48 7.27
N SER A 62 -9.50 1.67 7.87
CA SER A 62 -10.36 2.77 7.42
C SER A 62 -10.12 3.16 5.96
N ALA A 63 -8.88 3.52 5.61
CA ALA A 63 -8.53 3.92 4.24
C ALA A 63 -8.72 2.77 3.23
N LEU A 64 -8.50 1.52 3.65
CA LEU A 64 -8.78 0.36 2.80
C LEU A 64 -10.27 0.18 2.58
N SER A 65 -11.09 0.38 3.62
CA SER A 65 -12.56 0.32 3.55
C SER A 65 -13.12 1.45 2.66
N ASP A 66 -12.50 2.62 2.68
CA ASP A 66 -12.87 3.72 1.78
C ASP A 66 -12.49 3.42 0.32
N LEU A 67 -11.39 2.70 0.09
CA LEU A 67 -10.88 2.37 -1.24
C LEU A 67 -11.59 1.16 -1.88
N ILE A 68 -11.80 0.11 -1.09
CA ILE A 68 -12.37 -1.18 -1.48
C ILE A 68 -13.30 -1.63 -0.34
N PRO A 69 -14.56 -1.17 -0.31
CA PRO A 69 -15.46 -1.45 0.81
C PRO A 69 -15.69 -2.95 1.10
N ASP A 70 -15.59 -3.79 0.07
CA ASP A 70 -15.75 -5.24 0.08
C ASP A 70 -14.41 -6.00 0.15
N TRP A 71 -13.38 -5.40 0.75
CA TRP A 71 -12.04 -6.00 0.84
C TRP A 71 -12.03 -7.33 1.59
N GLN A 72 -12.97 -7.55 2.51
CA GLN A 72 -13.08 -8.80 3.28
C GLN A 72 -13.55 -9.94 2.37
N GLU A 73 -14.60 -9.72 1.59
CA GLU A 73 -15.13 -10.69 0.63
C GLU A 73 -14.14 -10.97 -0.49
N LYS A 74 -13.35 -9.97 -0.86
CA LYS A 74 -12.24 -10.07 -1.84
C LYS A 74 -10.97 -10.72 -1.28
N GLY A 75 -10.98 -11.17 -0.02
CA GLY A 75 -9.90 -11.96 0.56
C GLY A 75 -8.63 -11.17 0.90
N ALA A 76 -8.73 -9.89 1.25
CA ALA A 76 -7.55 -9.14 1.66
C ALA A 76 -6.87 -9.80 2.88
N PRO A 77 -5.52 -9.81 2.96
CA PRO A 77 -4.76 -10.55 3.97
C PRO A 77 -4.74 -9.88 5.36
N LEU A 78 -5.88 -9.35 5.82
CA LEU A 78 -6.08 -8.75 7.14
C LEU A 78 -6.92 -9.67 8.02
N THR A 79 -6.32 -10.78 8.47
CA THR A 79 -7.04 -11.84 9.22
C THR A 79 -6.83 -11.77 10.74
N THR A 80 -5.77 -11.10 11.21
CA THR A 80 -5.40 -11.09 12.63
C THR A 80 -5.77 -9.76 13.27
N ARG A 81 -6.92 -9.69 13.94
CA ARG A 81 -7.34 -8.49 14.70
C ARG A 81 -6.47 -8.29 15.94
N VAL A 82 -6.15 -7.04 16.25
CA VAL A 82 -5.46 -6.70 17.51
C VAL A 82 -6.42 -6.93 18.69
N THR A 83 -6.01 -7.80 19.61
CA THR A 83 -6.79 -8.12 20.82
C THR A 83 -6.31 -7.37 22.06
N SER A 84 -5.02 -7.01 22.10
CA SER A 84 -4.43 -6.32 23.24
C SER A 84 -3.19 -5.52 22.85
N ASP A 85 -3.11 -4.31 23.39
CA ASP A 85 -1.90 -3.49 23.37
C ASP A 85 -1.14 -3.61 24.70
N ARG A 86 0.19 -3.62 24.61
CA ARG A 86 1.13 -3.54 25.74
C ARG A 86 2.22 -2.53 25.41
N PHE A 87 2.42 -1.59 26.32
CA PHE A 87 3.50 -0.61 26.24
C PHE A 87 4.39 -0.78 27.45
N ALA A 88 5.70 -0.73 27.23
CA ALA A 88 6.66 -0.86 28.30
C ALA A 88 7.94 -0.09 27.98
N PHE A 89 8.59 0.37 29.03
CA PHE A 89 9.92 0.94 28.95
C PHE A 89 10.94 -0.10 29.39
N LEU A 90 12.01 -0.20 28.63
CA LEU A 90 13.10 -1.13 28.88
C LEU A 90 14.26 -0.42 29.56
N THR A 91 14.90 -1.12 30.49
CA THR A 91 16.17 -0.75 31.10
C THR A 91 17.18 -1.87 30.85
N ALA A 92 18.46 -1.63 31.11
CA ALA A 92 19.48 -2.67 30.98
C ALA A 92 19.22 -3.92 31.84
N LYS A 93 18.41 -3.81 32.90
CA LYS A 93 18.18 -4.88 33.89
C LYS A 93 16.73 -5.35 33.98
N GLY A 94 15.81 -4.78 33.21
CA GLY A 94 14.39 -5.11 33.36
C GLY A 94 13.45 -4.21 32.55
N MET A 95 12.16 -4.33 32.84
CA MET A 95 11.08 -3.68 32.10
C MET A 95 10.01 -3.15 33.05
N PHE A 96 9.46 -1.97 32.77
CA PHE A 96 8.30 -1.43 33.46
C PHE A 96 7.15 -1.16 32.47
N SER A 97 6.02 -1.81 32.69
CA SER A 97 4.82 -1.68 31.85
C SER A 97 4.10 -0.36 32.14
N VAL A 98 3.63 0.30 31.09
CA VAL A 98 2.78 1.50 31.18
C VAL A 98 1.32 1.06 31.26
N PRO A 99 0.58 1.36 32.34
CA PRO A 99 -0.84 1.01 32.43
C PRO A 99 -1.66 1.76 31.38
N ARG A 100 -2.64 1.08 30.78
CA ARG A 100 -3.47 1.61 29.67
C ARG A 100 -4.10 2.98 29.91
N PRO A 101 -4.63 3.33 31.11
CA PRO A 101 -5.24 4.63 31.34
C PRO A 101 -4.29 5.83 31.15
N PHE A 102 -2.98 5.59 31.22
CA PHE A 102 -1.96 6.63 31.02
C PHE A 102 -1.46 6.71 29.57
N LEU A 103 -1.91 5.82 28.68
CA LEU A 103 -1.53 5.84 27.27
C LEU A 103 -2.43 6.80 26.49
N PRO A 104 -1.86 7.67 25.64
CA PRO A 104 -2.63 8.48 24.70
C PRO A 104 -3.55 7.62 23.81
N PRO A 105 -4.76 8.11 23.47
CA PRO A 105 -5.69 7.37 22.60
C PRO A 105 -5.10 6.97 21.25
N MET A 106 -4.18 7.77 20.68
CA MET A 106 -3.48 7.47 19.42
C MET A 106 -2.61 6.21 19.45
N LEU A 107 -2.30 5.67 20.64
CA LEU A 107 -1.54 4.42 20.81
C LEU A 107 -2.45 3.19 20.95
N SER A 108 -3.77 3.37 20.89
CA SER A 108 -4.74 2.27 20.89
C SER A 108 -4.84 1.67 19.50
N ASN A 109 -4.68 0.35 19.38
CA ASN A 109 -4.89 -0.37 18.13
C ASN A 109 -6.26 -1.07 18.06
N LYS A 110 -7.23 -0.61 18.86
CA LYS A 110 -8.59 -1.12 18.82
C LYS A 110 -9.18 -0.97 17.41
N GLY A 111 -9.52 -2.10 16.78
CA GLY A 111 -10.08 -2.14 15.42
C GLY A 111 -9.05 -2.40 14.32
N ASN A 112 -7.75 -2.34 14.65
CA ASN A 112 -6.66 -2.56 13.70
C ASN A 112 -6.32 -4.05 13.55
N TYR A 113 -5.51 -4.34 12.54
CA TYR A 113 -5.04 -5.67 12.20
C TYR A 113 -3.52 -5.76 12.22
N ILE A 114 -3.00 -6.89 12.70
CA ILE A 114 -1.60 -7.27 12.55
C ILE A 114 -1.47 -8.01 11.22
N ALA A 115 -0.60 -7.55 10.33
CA ALA A 115 -0.46 -8.15 9.01
C ALA A 115 0.93 -7.95 8.39
N SER A 116 1.21 -8.73 7.35
CA SER A 116 2.35 -8.46 6.46
C SER A 116 1.94 -7.37 5.47
N LEU A 117 2.59 -6.19 5.55
CA LEU A 117 2.33 -5.12 4.60
C LEU A 117 2.69 -5.56 3.18
N GLY A 118 3.75 -6.35 2.99
CA GLY A 118 4.11 -6.90 1.68
C GLY A 118 3.02 -7.79 1.07
N HIS A 119 2.34 -8.60 1.90
CA HIS A 119 1.20 -9.40 1.43
C HIS A 119 0.01 -8.52 1.06
N LEU A 120 -0.30 -7.50 1.87
CA LEU A 120 -1.35 -6.55 1.54
C LEU A 120 -1.04 -5.79 0.24
N THR A 121 0.22 -5.37 0.04
CA THR A 121 0.65 -4.69 -1.18
C THR A 121 0.55 -5.60 -2.41
N ARG A 122 0.92 -6.89 -2.31
CA ARG A 122 0.68 -7.87 -3.37
C ARG A 122 -0.80 -8.00 -3.72
N TRP A 123 -1.66 -8.15 -2.71
CA TRP A 123 -3.11 -8.20 -2.92
C TRP A 123 -3.66 -6.91 -3.54
N LEU A 124 -3.17 -5.74 -3.12
CA LEU A 124 -3.53 -4.46 -3.75
C LEU A 124 -3.12 -4.39 -5.22
N ALA A 125 -1.98 -4.98 -5.59
CA ALA A 125 -1.54 -5.06 -6.98
C ALA A 125 -2.52 -5.89 -7.82
N GLU A 126 -2.94 -7.05 -7.32
CA GLU A 126 -3.97 -7.87 -7.98
C GLU A 126 -5.28 -7.08 -8.19
N GLN A 127 -5.69 -6.28 -7.20
CA GLN A 127 -6.89 -5.42 -7.32
C GLN A 127 -6.68 -4.30 -8.36
N ALA A 128 -5.48 -3.73 -8.44
CA ALA A 128 -5.13 -2.70 -9.41
C ALA A 128 -5.08 -3.26 -10.85
N GLU A 129 -4.43 -4.41 -11.05
CA GLU A 129 -4.36 -5.11 -12.34
C GLU A 129 -5.75 -5.51 -12.83
N ALA A 130 -6.62 -5.99 -11.93
CA ALA A 130 -8.02 -6.29 -12.25
C ALA A 130 -8.83 -5.06 -12.71
N LEU A 131 -8.37 -3.85 -12.40
CA LEU A 131 -8.94 -2.59 -12.89
C LEU A 131 -8.27 -2.09 -14.17
N GLY A 132 -7.28 -2.80 -14.72
CA GLY A 132 -6.53 -2.43 -15.91
C GLY A 132 -5.43 -1.39 -15.66
N VAL A 133 -4.78 -1.47 -14.49
CA VAL A 133 -3.51 -0.76 -14.23
C VAL A 133 -2.36 -1.63 -14.75
N ASP A 134 -1.43 -1.03 -15.49
CA ASP A 134 -0.22 -1.72 -15.95
C ASP A 134 0.89 -1.60 -14.89
N ILE A 135 1.26 -2.72 -14.25
CA ILE A 135 2.28 -2.74 -13.21
C ILE A 135 3.56 -3.40 -13.74
N PHE A 136 4.67 -2.70 -13.64
CA PHE A 136 5.98 -3.12 -14.13
C PHE A 136 6.97 -3.32 -12.98
N PRO A 137 7.02 -4.50 -12.35
CA PRO A 137 8.06 -4.85 -11.40
C PRO A 137 9.41 -5.08 -12.11
N GLY A 138 10.51 -4.80 -11.41
CA GLY A 138 11.87 -4.83 -11.95
C GLY A 138 12.30 -3.57 -12.71
N PHE A 139 11.42 -2.56 -12.81
CA PHE A 139 11.68 -1.30 -13.52
C PHE A 139 11.90 -0.16 -12.52
N ALA A 140 13.17 0.12 -12.23
CA ALA A 140 13.54 1.27 -11.42
C ALA A 140 13.43 2.56 -12.25
N ALA A 141 12.62 3.52 -11.81
CA ALA A 141 12.68 4.87 -12.34
C ALA A 141 13.98 5.54 -11.87
N THR A 142 14.87 5.88 -12.81
CA THR A 142 16.21 6.40 -12.51
C THR A 142 16.36 7.90 -12.76
N GLU A 143 15.48 8.48 -13.57
CA GLU A 143 15.61 9.84 -14.10
C GLU A 143 14.22 10.44 -14.30
N LEU A 144 14.05 11.73 -13.95
CA LEU A 144 12.86 12.49 -14.29
C LEU A 144 13.01 13.06 -15.69
N LEU A 145 11.94 12.98 -16.49
CA LEU A 145 11.88 13.57 -17.82
C LEU A 145 11.11 14.88 -17.73
N PHE A 146 11.61 15.89 -18.42
CA PHE A 146 10.99 17.20 -18.53
C PHE A 146 10.81 17.52 -20.00
N ASP A 147 9.73 18.22 -20.33
CA ASP A 147 9.57 18.83 -21.64
C ASP A 147 10.68 19.90 -21.85
N GLU A 148 10.94 20.23 -23.12
CA GLU A 148 11.87 21.32 -23.48
C GLU A 148 11.38 22.71 -23.00
#